data_AF-A0A7S2ANF7-F1
#
_entry.id   AF-A0A7S2ANF7-F1
#
_cell.length_a   1.000
_cell.length_b   1.000
_cell.length_c   1.000
_cell.angle_alpha   90.00
_cell.angle_beta   90.00
_cell.angle_gamma   90.00
#
_symmetry.space_group_name_H-M   'P 1'
#
loop_
_entity.id
_entity.type
_entity.pdbx_description
1 polymer ?
#
loop_
_entity_poly.entity_id
_entity_poly.type
_entity_poly.pdbx_seq_one_letter_code
_entity_poly.pdbx_strand_id
1 'polypeptide(L)'
;GGRMSTDSASPYSFPEWHALIWPEADKPPPDAWLSQGLAFDTGLGLPQHANGPCGVLAAFHAALIARCHRSKIFSFFTQGPSFSPSLDLVVATIADILLQASYAAAAPGPSSVVQLAAWMGNPGGDVRVQELVIGHDEAGRESLEAALAEPETANSFLGPGGSVLLVYSLVLTRGLDGVTADMGAETGVVEGPLVVGRNNICSMELVSLVLCGEARGNISAYHSTSQIKQSAWARDGSRVGLGVGMLSLSERETKQPLADDLKSPSLPVWVVHGGDHFTVLFSSEPPCSVDDPYPIIAGGSTATLHHYNGLPPSGPRMATLVLTSPGSAVPPAPATMKESYVKPLTGEVDGVVQAHPTDKASAPGAWETWRYEVVLAVEEEDDAVEGGANPK
;
A
#
# COMPACT_ATOMS: atom_id res chain seq x y z
N GLY A 1 -24.21 24.78 43.70
CA GLY A 1 -23.44 25.28 42.53
C GLY A 1 -23.39 24.16 41.51
N GLY A 2 -24.24 24.24 40.48
CA GLY A 2 -24.23 23.29 39.38
C GLY A 2 -23.01 23.54 38.51
N ARG A 3 -22.21 22.49 38.27
CA ARG A 3 -21.13 22.51 37.30
C ARG A 3 -21.78 22.53 35.92
N MET A 4 -21.73 23.67 35.24
CA MET A 4 -22.04 23.73 33.81
C MET A 4 -21.03 22.84 33.09
N SER A 5 -21.53 21.76 32.51
CA SER A 5 -20.84 21.04 31.44
C SER A 5 -20.82 21.98 30.25
N THR A 6 -19.67 22.58 29.96
CA THR A 6 -19.43 23.21 28.67
C THR A 6 -19.07 22.09 27.71
N ASP A 7 -20.08 21.46 27.10
CA ASP A 7 -19.89 20.78 25.82
C ASP A 7 -19.54 21.88 24.80
N SER A 8 -18.25 22.17 24.67
CA SER A 8 -17.75 22.88 23.51
C SER A 8 -17.83 21.91 22.34
N ALA A 9 -18.94 21.96 21.60
CA ALA A 9 -19.00 21.35 20.28
C ALA A 9 -17.76 21.80 19.49
N SER A 10 -17.03 20.84 18.91
CA SER A 10 -15.92 21.13 18.01
C SER A 10 -16.41 22.15 16.97
N PRO A 11 -15.69 23.26 16.72
CA PRO A 11 -16.11 24.26 15.74
C PRO A 11 -16.09 23.73 14.29
N TYR A 12 -15.65 22.48 14.10
CA TYR A 12 -15.53 21.82 12.80
C TYR A 12 -16.65 20.78 12.65
N SER A 13 -17.53 20.98 11.68
CA SER A 13 -18.43 19.95 11.17
C SER A 13 -17.74 19.28 9.99
N PHE A 14 -17.24 18.06 10.17
CA PHE A 14 -16.63 17.31 9.08
C PHE A 14 -17.69 16.62 8.21
N PRO A 15 -17.42 16.41 6.91
CA PRO A 15 -18.31 15.64 6.04
C PRO A 15 -18.48 14.19 6.52
N GLU A 16 -19.57 13.54 6.11
CA GLU A 16 -19.89 12.15 6.53
C GLU A 16 -18.77 11.15 6.22
N TRP A 17 -18.10 11.30 5.08
CA TRP A 17 -16.98 10.43 4.69
C TRP A 17 -15.76 10.55 5.60
N HIS A 18 -15.65 11.60 6.42
CA HIS A 18 -14.51 11.80 7.31
C HIS A 18 -14.41 10.70 8.36
N ALA A 19 -15.55 10.28 8.93
CA ALA A 19 -15.62 9.23 9.94
C ALA A 19 -15.32 7.82 9.37
N LEU A 20 -15.46 7.65 8.06
CA LEU A 20 -15.08 6.41 7.37
C LEU A 20 -13.56 6.29 7.19
N ILE A 21 -12.85 7.43 7.20
CA ILE A 21 -11.42 7.48 6.94
C ILE A 21 -10.63 7.56 8.24
N TRP A 22 -11.04 8.41 9.18
CA TRP A 22 -10.25 8.76 10.34
C TRP A 22 -10.84 8.18 11.63
N PRO A 23 -9.98 7.78 12.60
CA PRO A 23 -10.43 7.25 13.88
C PRO A 23 -11.13 8.30 14.75
N GLU A 24 -10.80 9.58 14.58
CA GLU A 24 -11.36 10.69 15.36
C GLU A 24 -12.22 11.60 14.46
N ALA A 25 -13.53 11.30 14.42
CA ALA A 25 -14.47 11.94 13.49
C ALA A 25 -14.69 13.45 13.73
N ASP A 26 -14.35 13.96 14.92
CA ASP A 26 -14.51 15.36 15.35
C ASP A 26 -13.21 16.17 15.29
N LYS A 27 -12.13 15.56 14.78
CA LYS A 27 -10.80 16.17 14.66
C LYS A 27 -10.31 16.21 13.21
N PRO A 28 -9.45 17.17 12.86
CA PRO A 28 -8.81 17.19 11.55
C PRO A 28 -7.92 15.96 11.34
N PRO A 29 -7.54 15.65 10.08
CA PRO A 29 -6.56 14.62 9.80
C PRO A 29 -5.26 14.82 10.60
N PRO A 30 -4.55 13.75 10.99
CA PRO A 30 -3.33 13.87 11.78
C PRO A 30 -2.24 14.68 11.05
N ASP A 31 -1.40 15.42 11.78
CA ASP A 31 -0.34 16.25 11.23
C ASP A 31 0.64 15.49 10.31
N ALA A 32 0.91 14.21 10.63
CA ALA A 32 1.74 13.34 9.79
C ALA A 32 1.17 13.13 8.38
N TRP A 33 -0.16 13.16 8.24
CA TRP A 33 -0.85 13.10 6.96
C TRP A 33 -0.95 14.49 6.31
N LEU A 34 -1.28 15.53 7.08
CA LEU A 34 -1.38 16.91 6.58
C LEU A 34 -0.06 17.52 6.11
N SER A 35 1.08 17.00 6.58
CA SER A 35 2.42 17.40 6.13
C SER A 35 2.94 16.56 4.97
N GLN A 36 2.21 15.52 4.56
CA GLN A 36 2.65 14.58 3.53
C GLN A 36 2.00 14.88 2.18
N GLY A 37 2.83 15.08 1.16
CA GLY A 37 2.40 15.15 -0.24
C GLY A 37 2.83 13.94 -1.05
N LEU A 38 2.64 14.03 -2.37
CA LEU A 38 3.06 13.00 -3.35
C LEU A 38 4.29 13.41 -4.17
N ALA A 39 4.98 14.47 -3.78
CA ALA A 39 6.22 14.89 -4.41
C ALA A 39 7.36 13.90 -4.13
N PHE A 40 8.06 13.50 -5.19
CA PHE A 40 9.30 12.74 -5.08
C PHE A 40 10.47 13.67 -4.74
N ASP A 41 11.50 13.11 -4.11
CA ASP A 41 12.75 13.81 -3.86
C ASP A 41 13.78 13.55 -4.98
N THR A 42 14.94 12.99 -4.65
CA THR A 42 15.98 12.63 -5.60
C THR A 42 15.84 11.16 -6.00
N GLY A 43 15.87 10.85 -7.29
CA GLY A 43 15.69 9.48 -7.75
C GLY A 43 14.22 9.08 -7.82
N LEU A 44 13.98 7.78 -7.63
CA LEU A 44 12.66 7.19 -7.39
C LEU A 44 12.23 7.32 -5.92
N GLY A 45 12.81 8.23 -5.14
CA GLY A 45 12.51 8.35 -3.73
C GLY A 45 11.19 9.08 -3.48
N LEU A 46 10.16 8.38 -3.01
CA LEU A 46 9.01 9.02 -2.36
C LEU A 46 9.27 9.12 -0.85
N PRO A 47 9.59 10.31 -0.31
CA PRO A 47 9.82 10.48 1.12
C PRO A 47 8.54 10.28 1.93
N GLN A 48 8.68 9.65 3.09
CA GLN A 48 7.68 9.70 4.15
C GLN A 48 8.21 10.59 5.28
N HIS A 49 7.46 11.61 5.69
CA HIS A 49 7.94 12.55 6.71
C HIS A 49 7.78 12.03 8.14
N ALA A 50 6.71 11.28 8.41
CA ALA A 50 6.36 10.74 9.72
C ALA A 50 5.52 9.47 9.60
N ASN A 51 5.38 8.71 10.69
CA ASN A 51 4.52 7.54 10.77
C ASN A 51 3.05 7.89 10.46
N GLY A 52 2.37 7.02 9.71
CA GLY A 52 0.96 7.16 9.35
C GLY A 52 0.67 6.78 7.90
N PRO A 53 1.01 7.63 6.91
CA PRO A 53 0.60 7.46 5.51
C PRO A 53 1.38 6.41 4.71
N CYS A 54 2.23 5.57 5.35
CA CYS A 54 3.15 4.66 4.65
C CYS A 54 2.46 3.73 3.63
N GLY A 55 1.27 3.20 3.97
CA GLY A 55 0.52 2.32 3.06
C GLY A 55 0.08 3.02 1.78
N VAL A 56 -0.43 4.24 1.88
CA VAL A 56 -0.83 5.05 0.71
C VAL A 56 0.40 5.42 -0.12
N LEU A 57 1.49 5.84 0.52
CA LEU A 57 2.73 6.18 -0.17
C LEU A 57 3.35 4.98 -0.88
N ALA A 58 3.39 3.82 -0.22
CA ALA A 58 3.93 2.59 -0.79
C ALA A 58 3.09 2.13 -2.00
N ALA A 59 1.77 2.12 -1.88
CA ALA A 59 0.88 1.75 -2.98
C ALA A 59 0.98 2.74 -4.16
N PHE A 60 1.01 4.04 -3.89
CA PHE A 60 1.20 5.07 -4.92
C PHE A 60 2.56 4.94 -5.62
N HIS A 61 3.64 4.73 -4.87
CA HIS A 61 4.97 4.54 -5.44
C HIS A 61 5.06 3.27 -6.28
N ALA A 62 4.47 2.16 -5.80
CA ALA A 62 4.37 0.92 -6.57
C ALA A 62 3.58 1.12 -7.87
N ALA A 63 2.47 1.88 -7.83
CA ALA A 63 1.70 2.23 -9.02
C ALA A 63 2.53 3.03 -10.04
N LEU A 64 3.33 3.99 -9.59
CA LEU A 64 4.21 4.78 -10.46
C LEU A 64 5.28 3.89 -11.13
N ILE A 65 5.87 2.97 -10.37
CA ILE A 65 6.84 2.00 -10.90
C ILE A 65 6.16 1.10 -11.92
N ALA A 66 4.99 0.55 -11.61
CA ALA A 66 4.20 -0.25 -12.54
C ALA A 66 3.87 0.51 -13.83
N ARG A 67 3.56 1.80 -13.74
CA ARG A 67 3.38 2.65 -14.92
C ARG A 67 4.67 2.79 -15.74
N CYS A 68 5.81 3.00 -15.09
CA CYS A 68 7.12 2.99 -15.76
C CYS A 68 7.34 1.66 -16.51
N HIS A 69 6.90 0.54 -15.92
CA HIS A 69 6.99 -0.76 -16.59
C HIS A 69 6.17 -0.81 -17.89
N ARG A 70 4.89 -0.40 -17.82
CA ARG A 70 3.96 -0.43 -18.96
C ARG A 70 4.41 0.48 -20.09
N SER A 71 4.90 1.67 -19.74
CA SER A 71 5.41 2.65 -20.69
C SER A 71 6.81 2.31 -21.21
N LYS A 72 7.41 1.18 -20.78
CA LYS A 72 8.74 0.69 -21.17
C LYS A 72 9.86 1.70 -20.95
N ILE A 73 9.73 2.56 -19.95
CA ILE A 73 10.71 3.62 -19.69
C ILE A 73 11.78 3.16 -18.69
N PHE A 74 12.11 1.87 -18.73
CA PHE A 74 13.00 1.17 -17.80
C PHE A 74 14.43 1.67 -17.69
N SER A 75 14.89 2.46 -18.67
CA SER A 75 16.22 3.07 -18.64
C SER A 75 16.46 3.95 -17.41
N PHE A 76 15.43 4.22 -16.60
CA PHE A 76 15.53 4.95 -15.33
C PHE A 76 16.26 4.18 -14.23
N PHE A 77 16.12 2.85 -14.16
CA PHE A 77 16.81 2.05 -13.14
C PHE A 77 18.33 2.00 -13.35
N THR A 78 18.78 2.18 -14.60
CA THR A 78 20.19 2.26 -14.96
C THR A 78 20.76 3.69 -14.91
N GLN A 79 19.91 4.72 -14.80
CA GLN A 79 20.31 6.13 -14.67
C GLN A 79 20.69 6.54 -13.23
N GLY A 80 20.46 5.66 -12.25
CA GLY A 80 20.84 5.88 -10.86
C GLY A 80 20.10 7.07 -10.21
N PRO A 81 20.69 7.75 -9.21
CA PRO A 81 20.02 8.80 -8.42
C PRO A 81 19.65 10.08 -9.20
N SER A 82 19.92 10.12 -10.51
CA SER A 82 19.66 11.27 -11.39
C SER A 82 18.23 11.30 -11.94
N PHE A 83 17.47 10.21 -11.82
CA PHE A 83 16.08 10.18 -12.24
C PHE A 83 15.22 11.03 -11.30
N SER A 84 14.20 11.69 -11.81
CA SER A 84 13.12 12.29 -11.01
C SER A 84 11.85 12.10 -11.82
N PRO A 85 10.77 11.54 -11.23
CA PRO A 85 9.50 11.46 -11.92
C PRO A 85 9.08 12.84 -12.45
N SER A 86 8.68 12.90 -13.72
CA SER A 86 8.06 14.11 -14.27
C SER A 86 6.70 14.33 -13.63
N LEU A 87 6.22 15.57 -13.68
CA LEU A 87 4.86 15.90 -13.26
C LEU A 87 3.84 15.03 -14.02
N ASP A 88 3.99 14.87 -15.33
CA ASP A 88 3.10 14.06 -16.17
C ASP A 88 3.04 12.60 -15.70
N LEU A 89 4.17 12.02 -15.29
CA LEU A 89 4.22 10.64 -14.79
C LEU A 89 3.48 10.51 -13.45
N VAL A 90 3.64 11.49 -12.56
CA VAL A 90 2.93 11.54 -11.27
C VAL A 90 1.43 11.72 -11.49
N VAL A 91 1.03 12.70 -12.30
CA VAL A 91 -0.37 12.97 -12.67
C VAL A 91 -1.04 11.73 -13.24
N ALA A 92 -0.37 11.09 -14.20
CA ALA A 92 -0.94 9.91 -14.84
C ALA A 92 -0.97 8.68 -13.91
N THR A 93 -0.12 8.63 -12.89
CA THR A 93 -0.21 7.62 -11.81
C THR A 93 -1.42 7.88 -10.91
N ILE A 94 -1.68 9.15 -10.52
CA ILE A 94 -2.89 9.53 -9.77
C ILE A 94 -4.13 9.15 -10.59
N ALA A 95 -4.14 9.44 -11.90
CA ALA A 95 -5.22 9.07 -12.79
C ALA A 95 -5.44 7.55 -12.84
N ASP A 96 -4.37 6.74 -12.98
CA ASP A 96 -4.48 5.27 -12.97
C ASP A 96 -5.16 4.76 -11.69
N ILE A 97 -4.79 5.30 -10.53
CA ILE A 97 -5.35 4.92 -9.23
C ILE A 97 -6.83 5.28 -9.12
N LEU A 98 -7.20 6.51 -9.51
CA LEU A 98 -8.59 6.98 -9.42
C LEU A 98 -9.51 6.24 -10.41
N LEU A 99 -9.01 5.88 -11.59
CA LEU A 99 -9.76 5.12 -12.59
C LEU A 99 -10.11 3.71 -12.10
N GLN A 100 -9.25 3.07 -11.30
CA GLN A 100 -9.59 1.77 -10.70
C GLN A 100 -10.83 1.90 -9.80
N ALA A 101 -10.85 2.91 -8.93
CA ALA A 101 -11.99 3.17 -8.06
C ALA A 101 -13.25 3.52 -8.85
N SER A 102 -13.13 4.27 -9.95
CA SER A 102 -14.27 4.66 -10.76
C SER A 102 -14.87 3.46 -11.51
N TYR A 103 -14.03 2.56 -12.03
CA TYR A 103 -14.50 1.34 -12.69
C TYR A 103 -15.13 0.36 -11.71
N ALA A 104 -14.59 0.23 -10.49
CA ALA A 104 -15.19 -0.59 -9.44
C ALA A 104 -16.55 -0.04 -8.95
N ALA A 105 -16.75 1.28 -9.02
CA ALA A 105 -18.02 1.94 -8.69
C ALA A 105 -19.03 1.95 -9.84
N ALA A 106 -18.56 1.86 -11.10
CA ALA A 106 -19.40 2.06 -12.26
C ALA A 106 -20.44 0.95 -12.43
N ALA A 107 -21.70 1.35 -12.65
CA ALA A 107 -22.65 0.48 -13.30
C ALA A 107 -22.18 0.16 -14.74
N PRO A 108 -22.59 -0.97 -15.34
CA PRO A 108 -22.25 -1.28 -16.72
C PRO A 108 -22.62 -0.11 -17.66
N GLY A 109 -21.62 0.48 -18.32
CA GLY A 109 -21.81 1.68 -19.12
C GLY A 109 -20.52 2.18 -19.79
N PRO A 110 -20.63 3.19 -20.67
CA PRO A 110 -19.50 3.73 -21.41
C PRO A 110 -18.69 4.78 -20.64
N SER A 111 -19.12 5.16 -19.42
CA SER A 111 -18.49 6.20 -18.62
C SER A 111 -18.66 5.94 -17.13
N SER A 112 -17.74 6.47 -16.34
CA SER A 112 -17.74 6.49 -14.88
C SER A 112 -17.56 7.91 -14.35
N VAL A 113 -17.69 8.08 -13.04
CA VAL A 113 -17.50 9.36 -12.37
C VAL A 113 -16.23 9.29 -11.52
N VAL A 114 -15.41 10.32 -11.60
CA VAL A 114 -14.26 10.55 -10.71
C VAL A 114 -14.51 11.81 -9.89
N GLN A 115 -14.26 11.73 -8.58
CA GLN A 115 -14.40 12.85 -7.65
C GLN A 115 -13.00 13.33 -7.24
N LEU A 116 -12.63 14.55 -7.60
CA LEU A 116 -11.35 15.17 -7.23
C LEU A 116 -11.52 16.09 -6.02
N ALA A 117 -10.95 15.69 -4.89
CA ALA A 117 -10.89 16.52 -3.70
C ALA A 117 -9.76 17.55 -3.79
N ALA A 118 -10.02 18.77 -3.31
CA ALA A 118 -8.99 19.81 -3.15
C ALA A 118 -9.24 20.64 -1.90
N TRP A 119 -8.16 21.11 -1.26
CA TRP A 119 -8.25 21.99 -0.10
C TRP A 119 -8.80 23.37 -0.49
N MET A 120 -9.70 23.89 0.33
CA MET A 120 -10.14 25.28 0.31
C MET A 120 -9.26 26.06 1.29
N GLY A 121 -8.16 26.60 0.78
CA GLY A 121 -7.16 27.31 1.61
C GLY A 121 -6.05 26.37 2.08
N ASN A 122 -5.86 26.27 3.39
CA ASN A 122 -4.76 25.49 3.96
C ASN A 122 -5.12 23.99 4.10
N PRO A 123 -4.12 23.08 4.02
CA PRO A 123 -4.32 21.67 4.32
C PRO A 123 -4.98 21.44 5.68
N GLY A 124 -5.98 20.54 5.72
CA GLY A 124 -6.78 20.26 6.91
C GLY A 124 -7.98 21.18 7.12
N GLY A 125 -8.19 22.17 6.22
CA GLY A 125 -9.39 22.99 6.17
C GLY A 125 -10.54 22.36 5.39
N ASP A 126 -11.47 23.20 4.91
CA ASP A 126 -12.60 22.77 4.09
C ASP A 126 -12.13 22.11 2.78
N VAL A 127 -12.94 21.20 2.25
CA VAL A 127 -12.63 20.46 1.02
C VAL A 127 -13.67 20.80 -0.05
N ARG A 128 -13.21 21.21 -1.24
CA ARG A 128 -14.04 21.24 -2.45
C ARG A 128 -13.91 19.91 -3.18
N VAL A 129 -14.99 19.47 -3.80
CA VAL A 129 -15.01 18.26 -4.63
C VAL A 129 -15.44 18.66 -6.05
N GLN A 130 -14.62 18.30 -7.03
CA GLN A 130 -14.94 18.44 -8.45
C GLN A 130 -15.34 17.08 -9.00
N GLU A 131 -16.54 17.00 -9.55
CA GLU A 131 -17.03 15.82 -10.26
C GLU A 131 -16.59 15.86 -11.73
N LEU A 132 -16.03 14.75 -12.22
CA LEU A 132 -15.65 14.57 -13.62
C LEU A 132 -16.31 13.30 -14.17
N VAL A 133 -17.00 13.42 -15.29
CA VAL A 133 -17.53 12.28 -16.04
C VAL A 133 -16.47 11.82 -17.02
N ILE A 134 -16.00 10.59 -16.87
CA ILE A 134 -14.88 10.03 -17.61
C ILE A 134 -15.36 8.87 -18.48
N GLY A 135 -15.16 8.99 -19.80
CA GLY A 135 -15.39 7.89 -20.74
C GLY A 135 -14.42 6.72 -20.52
N HIS A 136 -14.85 5.49 -20.80
CA HIS A 136 -14.01 4.29 -20.73
C HIS A 136 -13.13 4.15 -21.99
N ASP A 137 -12.47 5.24 -22.38
CA ASP A 137 -11.61 5.35 -23.54
C ASP A 137 -10.43 6.28 -23.25
N GLU A 138 -9.53 6.42 -24.23
CA GLU A 138 -8.33 7.25 -24.08
C GLU A 138 -8.69 8.74 -23.88
N ALA A 139 -9.77 9.24 -24.50
CA ALA A 139 -10.17 10.64 -24.37
C ALA A 139 -10.66 10.97 -22.95
N GLY A 140 -11.38 10.03 -22.32
CA GLY A 140 -11.75 10.12 -20.91
C GLY A 140 -10.51 10.19 -20.01
N ARG A 141 -9.54 9.30 -20.25
CA ARG A 141 -8.26 9.30 -19.53
C ARG A 141 -7.50 10.62 -19.67
N GLU A 142 -7.33 11.10 -20.90
CA GLU A 142 -6.66 12.38 -21.19
C GLU A 142 -7.35 13.55 -20.49
N SER A 143 -8.69 13.54 -20.42
CA SER A 143 -9.46 14.57 -19.72
C SER A 143 -9.20 14.59 -18.21
N LEU A 144 -9.08 13.41 -17.58
CA LEU A 144 -8.71 13.30 -16.16
C LEU A 144 -7.27 13.75 -15.92
N GLU A 145 -6.33 13.30 -16.75
CA GLU A 145 -4.92 13.70 -16.66
C GLU A 145 -4.77 15.23 -16.83
N ALA A 146 -5.52 15.85 -17.75
CA ALA A 146 -5.53 17.30 -17.92
C ALA A 146 -6.05 18.04 -16.67
N ALA A 147 -7.15 17.56 -16.06
CA ALA A 147 -7.70 18.18 -14.84
C ALA A 147 -6.74 18.06 -13.64
N LEU A 148 -6.02 16.94 -13.53
CA LEU A 148 -4.99 16.72 -12.51
C LEU A 148 -3.72 17.54 -12.77
N ALA A 149 -3.37 17.78 -14.04
CA ALA A 149 -2.21 18.58 -14.44
C ALA A 149 -2.40 20.09 -14.26
N GLU A 150 -3.64 20.56 -14.06
CA GLU A 150 -3.90 21.97 -13.74
C GLU A 150 -3.04 22.41 -12.54
N PRO A 151 -2.31 23.55 -12.62
CA PRO A 151 -1.28 23.89 -11.64
C PRO A 151 -1.74 23.89 -10.19
N GLU A 152 -2.96 24.38 -9.91
CA GLU A 152 -3.51 24.37 -8.55
C GLU A 152 -3.77 22.95 -8.04
N THR A 153 -4.33 22.08 -8.89
CA THR A 153 -4.63 20.68 -8.57
C THR A 153 -3.33 19.92 -8.35
N ALA A 154 -2.41 19.97 -9.31
CA ALA A 154 -1.10 19.32 -9.23
C ALA A 154 -0.34 19.74 -7.96
N ASN A 155 -0.25 21.05 -7.69
CA ASN A 155 0.44 21.55 -6.50
C ASN A 155 -0.23 21.08 -5.20
N SER A 156 -1.55 20.91 -5.18
CA SER A 156 -2.28 20.43 -4.00
C SER A 156 -1.97 18.95 -3.70
N PHE A 157 -1.91 18.10 -4.74
CA PHE A 157 -1.55 16.68 -4.57
C PHE A 157 -0.06 16.46 -4.28
N LEU A 158 0.82 17.28 -4.85
CA LEU A 158 2.27 17.18 -4.61
C LEU A 158 2.68 17.78 -3.27
N GLY A 159 1.97 18.81 -2.81
CA GLY A 159 2.25 19.55 -1.59
C GLY A 159 1.68 18.93 -0.30
N PRO A 160 1.81 19.63 0.84
CA PRO A 160 1.32 19.16 2.13
C PRO A 160 -0.18 18.81 2.09
N GLY A 161 -0.53 17.63 2.61
CA GLY A 161 -1.90 17.12 2.64
C GLY A 161 -2.33 16.48 1.32
N GLY A 162 -1.43 16.34 0.35
CA GLY A 162 -1.72 15.69 -0.92
C GLY A 162 -2.05 14.20 -0.80
N SER A 163 -1.44 13.49 0.17
CA SER A 163 -1.82 12.09 0.45
C SER A 163 -3.26 11.98 0.96
N VAL A 164 -3.71 12.95 1.75
CA VAL A 164 -5.10 13.06 2.22
C VAL A 164 -6.05 13.31 1.06
N LEU A 165 -5.71 14.23 0.15
CA LEU A 165 -6.53 14.49 -1.05
C LEU A 165 -6.68 13.25 -1.95
N LEU A 166 -5.64 12.42 -2.06
CA LEU A 166 -5.72 11.15 -2.77
C LEU A 166 -6.73 10.20 -2.12
N VAL A 167 -6.66 10.03 -0.80
CA VAL A 167 -7.62 9.19 -0.06
C VAL A 167 -9.04 9.72 -0.19
N TYR A 168 -9.24 11.04 -0.06
CA TYR A 168 -10.56 11.65 -0.20
C TYR A 168 -11.13 11.45 -1.60
N SER A 169 -10.31 11.66 -2.63
CA SER A 169 -10.70 11.45 -4.02
C SER A 169 -11.05 9.98 -4.28
N LEU A 170 -10.30 9.03 -3.72
CA LEU A 170 -10.59 7.59 -3.82
C LEU A 170 -11.91 7.21 -3.14
N VAL A 171 -12.12 7.60 -1.89
CA VAL A 171 -13.33 7.26 -1.13
C VAL A 171 -14.57 7.86 -1.78
N LEU A 172 -14.48 9.11 -2.25
CA LEU A 172 -15.58 9.78 -2.95
C LEU A 172 -15.85 9.17 -4.33
N THR A 173 -14.82 8.77 -5.06
CA THR A 173 -14.94 8.11 -6.37
C THR A 173 -15.53 6.70 -6.24
N ARG A 174 -15.08 5.92 -5.26
CA ARG A 174 -15.64 4.60 -4.95
C ARG A 174 -17.06 4.69 -4.38
N GLY A 175 -17.36 5.79 -3.70
CA GLY A 175 -18.60 6.05 -2.98
C GLY A 175 -18.59 5.43 -1.58
N LEU A 176 -19.20 6.11 -0.61
CA LEU A 176 -19.20 5.70 0.81
C LEU A 176 -19.84 4.32 1.00
N ASP A 177 -20.98 4.08 0.34
CA ASP A 177 -21.65 2.78 0.36
C ASP A 177 -20.78 1.68 -0.27
N GLY A 178 -20.08 2.00 -1.35
CA GLY A 178 -19.15 1.09 -2.02
C GLY A 178 -17.99 0.69 -1.12
N VAL A 179 -17.33 1.68 -0.51
CA VAL A 179 -16.24 1.45 0.47
C VAL A 179 -16.76 0.62 1.65
N THR A 180 -17.89 1.00 2.25
CA THR A 180 -18.48 0.28 3.39
C THR A 180 -18.82 -1.17 3.04
N ALA A 181 -19.39 -1.39 1.84
CA ALA A 181 -19.70 -2.73 1.35
C ALA A 181 -18.45 -3.57 1.08
N ASP A 182 -17.36 -2.97 0.60
CA ASP A 182 -16.09 -3.66 0.38
C ASP A 182 -15.46 -4.11 1.70
N MET A 183 -15.44 -3.23 2.71
CA MET A 183 -14.89 -3.52 4.03
C MET A 183 -15.64 -4.67 4.71
N GLY A 184 -16.97 -4.71 4.57
CA GLY A 184 -17.82 -5.74 5.15
C GLY A 184 -18.00 -6.99 4.27
N ALA A 185 -17.37 -7.08 3.10
CA ALA A 185 -17.74 -8.06 2.07
C ALA A 185 -17.63 -9.53 2.53
N GLU A 186 -16.67 -9.85 3.40
CA GLU A 186 -16.41 -11.24 3.80
C GLU A 186 -16.92 -11.62 5.20
N THR A 187 -16.88 -10.67 6.14
CA THR A 187 -17.27 -10.89 7.54
C THR A 187 -18.68 -10.36 7.85
N GLY A 188 -19.22 -9.48 6.99
CA GLY A 188 -20.44 -8.73 7.27
C GLY A 188 -20.26 -7.63 8.34
N VAL A 189 -19.03 -7.41 8.82
CA VAL A 189 -18.71 -6.45 9.89
C VAL A 189 -17.67 -5.46 9.38
N VAL A 190 -17.91 -4.18 9.61
CA VAL A 190 -16.94 -3.11 9.34
C VAL A 190 -16.17 -2.84 10.63
N GLU A 191 -14.88 -3.19 10.67
CA GLU A 191 -14.08 -3.22 11.90
C GLU A 191 -13.47 -1.86 12.30
N GLY A 192 -13.66 -0.82 11.50
CA GLY A 192 -13.18 0.53 11.83
C GLY A 192 -13.07 1.45 10.62
N PRO A 193 -12.44 2.62 10.78
CA PRO A 193 -12.10 3.50 9.67
C PRO A 193 -10.92 2.94 8.86
N LEU A 194 -10.69 3.51 7.68
CA LEU A 194 -9.56 3.16 6.79
C LEU A 194 -8.17 3.49 7.38
N VAL A 195 -8.11 4.42 8.33
CA VAL A 195 -6.92 4.73 9.12
C VAL A 195 -7.12 4.23 10.54
N VAL A 196 -6.17 3.43 11.04
CA VAL A 196 -6.33 2.65 12.28
C VAL A 196 -5.16 2.82 13.24
N GLY A 197 -5.41 2.40 14.48
CA GLY A 197 -4.41 2.34 15.54
C GLY A 197 -3.97 3.71 16.06
N ARG A 198 -3.19 3.69 17.15
CA ARG A 198 -2.72 4.93 17.82
C ARG A 198 -1.76 5.75 16.97
N ASN A 199 -1.08 5.10 16.02
CA ASN A 199 -0.12 5.72 15.13
C ASN A 199 -0.76 6.21 13.81
N ASN A 200 -2.10 6.12 13.67
CA ASN A 200 -2.84 6.52 12.48
C ASN A 200 -2.28 5.91 11.18
N ILE A 201 -2.05 4.59 11.22
CA ILE A 201 -1.49 3.82 10.10
C ILE A 201 -2.60 3.40 9.12
N CYS A 202 -2.21 3.09 7.88
CA CYS A 202 -3.14 2.58 6.88
C CYS A 202 -3.63 1.17 7.24
N SER A 203 -4.94 0.93 7.11
CA SER A 203 -5.46 -0.44 7.11
C SER A 203 -5.20 -1.15 5.78
N MET A 204 -5.42 -2.47 5.74
CA MET A 204 -5.34 -3.23 4.49
C MET A 204 -6.39 -2.77 3.48
N GLU A 205 -7.59 -2.45 3.95
CA GLU A 205 -8.69 -1.92 3.12
C GLU A 205 -8.27 -0.63 2.42
N LEU A 206 -7.57 0.28 3.13
CA LEU A 206 -7.08 1.51 2.53
C LEU A 206 -6.03 1.25 1.44
N VAL A 207 -5.09 0.34 1.70
CA VAL A 207 -4.04 0.01 0.73
C VAL A 207 -4.65 -0.67 -0.50
N SER A 208 -5.61 -1.57 -0.30
CA SER A 208 -6.36 -2.23 -1.38
C SER A 208 -7.15 -1.24 -2.22
N LEU A 209 -7.80 -0.25 -1.59
CA LEU A 209 -8.51 0.81 -2.30
C LEU A 209 -7.59 1.57 -3.27
N VAL A 210 -6.32 1.80 -2.89
CA VAL A 210 -5.33 2.40 -3.79
C VAL A 210 -4.91 1.44 -4.90
N LEU A 211 -4.74 0.15 -4.61
CA LEU A 211 -4.19 -0.84 -5.56
C LEU A 211 -5.19 -1.34 -6.60
N CYS A 212 -6.47 -1.46 -6.25
CA CYS A 212 -7.50 -2.02 -7.13
C CYS A 212 -8.82 -1.24 -7.14
N GLY A 213 -8.94 -0.14 -6.40
CA GLY A 213 -10.16 0.65 -6.37
C GLY A 213 -11.25 0.10 -5.43
N GLU A 214 -10.98 -1.00 -4.71
CA GLU A 214 -11.91 -1.60 -3.75
C GLU A 214 -11.28 -1.72 -2.36
N ALA A 215 -12.04 -1.37 -1.31
CA ALA A 215 -11.54 -1.35 0.07
C ALA A 215 -11.56 -2.73 0.74
N ARG A 216 -10.88 -3.71 0.13
CA ARG A 216 -10.85 -5.11 0.60
C ARG A 216 -9.76 -5.37 1.65
N GLY A 217 -10.14 -5.94 2.79
CA GLY A 217 -9.21 -6.27 3.88
C GLY A 217 -8.52 -7.63 3.71
N ASN A 218 -9.25 -8.63 3.19
CA ASN A 218 -8.70 -9.96 3.03
C ASN A 218 -7.79 -10.05 1.80
N ILE A 219 -6.52 -10.37 2.04
CA ILE A 219 -5.47 -10.57 1.03
C ILE A 219 -5.09 -12.06 0.86
N SER A 220 -5.81 -12.96 1.53
CA SER A 220 -5.59 -14.41 1.43
C SER A 220 -6.09 -14.99 0.11
N ALA A 221 -5.50 -16.11 -0.31
CA ALA A 221 -6.01 -16.96 -1.37
C ALA A 221 -7.34 -17.63 -1.01
N TYR A 222 -7.81 -17.53 0.23
CA TYR A 222 -9.04 -18.15 0.70
C TYR A 222 -9.98 -17.10 1.27
N HIS A 223 -11.28 -17.34 1.14
CA HIS A 223 -12.30 -16.52 1.79
C HIS A 223 -12.20 -16.70 3.32
N SER A 224 -12.20 -15.60 4.07
CA SER A 224 -11.96 -15.61 5.53
C SER A 224 -12.87 -16.54 6.32
N THR A 225 -14.18 -16.58 6.03
CA THR A 225 -15.15 -17.44 6.72
C THR A 225 -15.30 -18.86 6.14
N SER A 226 -15.38 -19.01 4.82
CA SER A 226 -15.66 -20.32 4.21
C SER A 226 -14.41 -21.17 3.94
N GLN A 227 -13.22 -20.55 3.98
CA GLN A 227 -11.93 -21.16 3.59
C GLN A 227 -11.92 -21.74 2.17
N ILE A 228 -12.87 -21.33 1.33
CA ILE A 228 -12.89 -21.69 -0.09
C ILE A 228 -11.83 -20.87 -0.80
N LYS A 229 -11.04 -21.53 -1.66
CA LYS A 229 -10.03 -20.85 -2.48
C LYS A 229 -10.71 -19.84 -3.41
N GLN A 230 -10.25 -18.60 -3.36
CA GLN A 230 -10.66 -17.53 -4.26
C GLN A 230 -10.04 -17.75 -5.64
N SER A 231 -10.81 -17.48 -6.69
CA SER A 231 -10.33 -17.60 -8.08
C SER A 231 -9.43 -16.43 -8.49
N ALA A 232 -9.66 -15.25 -7.89
CA ALA A 232 -8.90 -14.02 -8.10
C ALA A 232 -9.05 -13.15 -6.86
N TRP A 233 -8.11 -12.21 -6.68
CA TRP A 233 -8.22 -11.20 -5.61
C TRP A 233 -9.07 -10.00 -6.00
N ALA A 234 -9.23 -9.66 -7.28
CA ALA A 234 -10.21 -8.67 -7.71
C ALA A 234 -11.59 -9.32 -7.92
N ARG A 235 -12.70 -8.61 -7.60
CA ARG A 235 -14.06 -9.18 -7.66
C ARG A 235 -14.53 -9.47 -9.08
N ASP A 236 -14.07 -8.69 -10.05
CA ASP A 236 -14.38 -8.88 -11.46
C ASP A 236 -13.62 -10.06 -12.09
N GLY A 237 -12.78 -10.76 -11.31
CA GLY A 237 -11.96 -11.87 -11.78
C GLY A 237 -10.74 -11.43 -12.59
N SER A 238 -10.48 -10.12 -12.69
CA SER A 238 -9.26 -9.60 -13.30
C SER A 238 -8.07 -9.74 -12.34
N ARG A 239 -6.84 -9.66 -12.89
CA ARG A 239 -5.65 -9.46 -12.05
C ARG A 239 -5.71 -8.08 -11.41
N VAL A 240 -4.96 -7.88 -10.31
CA VAL A 240 -4.85 -6.58 -9.63
C VAL A 240 -4.69 -5.44 -10.64
N GLY A 241 -5.61 -4.47 -10.62
CA GLY A 241 -5.79 -3.52 -11.72
C GLY A 241 -4.56 -2.68 -12.08
N LEU A 242 -3.75 -2.30 -11.09
CA LEU A 242 -2.48 -1.59 -11.32
C LEU A 242 -1.32 -2.51 -11.72
N GLY A 243 -1.54 -3.82 -11.78
CA GLY A 243 -0.50 -4.82 -12.04
C GLY A 243 0.54 -4.90 -10.92
N VAL A 244 0.21 -4.36 -9.75
CA VAL A 244 1.04 -4.35 -8.55
C VAL A 244 0.55 -5.46 -7.62
N GLY A 245 1.48 -6.26 -7.10
CA GLY A 245 1.19 -7.31 -6.14
C GLY A 245 1.35 -6.85 -4.70
N MET A 246 1.25 -7.81 -3.79
CA MET A 246 1.54 -7.61 -2.38
C MET A 246 2.22 -8.82 -1.76
N LEU A 247 3.22 -8.56 -0.92
CA LEU A 247 3.79 -9.51 0.02
C LEU A 247 3.49 -9.01 1.43
N SER A 248 3.07 -9.90 2.33
CA SER A 248 2.62 -9.50 3.66
C SER A 248 3.06 -10.49 4.72
N LEU A 249 3.52 -9.96 5.85
CA LEU A 249 3.84 -10.72 7.06
C LEU A 249 2.63 -11.53 7.57
N SER A 250 1.42 -11.04 7.30
CA SER A 250 0.17 -11.70 7.69
C SER A 250 0.04 -13.12 7.13
N GLU A 251 0.70 -13.46 6.02
CA GLU A 251 0.72 -14.84 5.53
C GLU A 251 1.34 -15.79 6.56
N ARG A 252 2.42 -15.35 7.21
CA ARG A 252 3.08 -16.10 8.27
C ARG A 252 2.19 -16.15 9.52
N GLU A 253 1.69 -15.00 9.95
CA GLU A 253 0.92 -14.85 11.20
C GLU A 253 -0.42 -15.60 11.15
N THR A 254 -1.12 -15.54 10.01
CA THR A 254 -2.41 -16.20 9.83
C THR A 254 -2.28 -17.64 9.31
N LYS A 255 -1.06 -18.04 8.91
CA LYS A 255 -0.77 -19.31 8.21
C LYS A 255 -1.61 -19.51 6.94
N GLN A 256 -2.10 -18.42 6.35
CA GLN A 256 -2.91 -18.43 5.13
C GLN A 256 -2.11 -17.86 3.98
N PRO A 257 -1.89 -18.62 2.89
CA PRO A 257 -1.28 -18.11 1.67
C PRO A 257 -1.96 -16.83 1.20
N LEU A 258 -1.18 -15.83 0.77
CA LEU A 258 -1.73 -14.69 0.04
C LEU A 258 -2.35 -15.14 -1.28
N ALA A 259 -3.30 -14.34 -1.77
CA ALA A 259 -3.91 -14.57 -3.07
C ALA A 259 -2.86 -14.65 -4.17
N ASP A 260 -3.05 -15.59 -5.09
CA ASP A 260 -2.07 -15.92 -6.11
C ASP A 260 -1.67 -14.66 -6.91
N ASP A 261 -2.65 -13.84 -7.31
CA ASP A 261 -2.41 -12.63 -8.11
C ASP A 261 -1.70 -11.50 -7.34
N LEU A 262 -1.72 -11.53 -6.01
CA LEU A 262 -0.92 -10.62 -5.18
C LEU A 262 0.53 -11.09 -5.10
N LYS A 263 0.76 -12.41 -5.05
CA LYS A 263 2.12 -12.97 -5.04
C LYS A 263 2.79 -12.91 -6.40
N SER A 264 2.04 -13.21 -7.46
CA SER A 264 2.48 -13.10 -8.84
C SER A 264 1.58 -12.13 -9.64
N PRO A 265 1.74 -10.82 -9.40
CA PRO A 265 1.13 -9.78 -10.22
C PRO A 265 1.52 -9.83 -11.72
N SER A 266 0.97 -8.95 -12.54
CA SER A 266 1.35 -8.85 -13.96
C SER A 266 2.66 -8.10 -14.20
N LEU A 267 3.12 -7.32 -13.22
CA LEU A 267 4.39 -6.59 -13.25
C LEU A 267 5.20 -6.96 -12.01
N PRO A 268 6.54 -7.02 -12.07
CA PRO A 268 7.39 -7.38 -10.94
C PRO A 268 7.50 -6.22 -9.95
N VAL A 269 6.38 -5.81 -9.38
CA VAL A 269 6.22 -4.71 -8.44
C VAL A 269 5.27 -5.15 -7.34
N TRP A 270 5.67 -4.99 -6.09
CA TRP A 270 4.92 -5.39 -4.92
C TRP A 270 4.92 -4.27 -3.88
N VAL A 271 3.79 -4.09 -3.22
CA VAL A 271 3.76 -3.49 -1.89
C VAL A 271 4.17 -4.57 -0.88
N VAL A 272 5.07 -4.24 0.04
CA VAL A 272 5.51 -5.15 1.12
C VAL A 272 4.97 -4.65 2.45
N HIS A 273 4.13 -5.46 3.08
CA HIS A 273 3.53 -5.20 4.38
C HIS A 273 4.28 -5.97 5.48
N GLY A 274 5.00 -5.23 6.34
CA GLY A 274 5.84 -5.77 7.41
C GLY A 274 5.15 -5.89 8.77
N GLY A 275 3.82 -5.79 8.84
CA GLY A 275 3.04 -5.82 10.09
C GLY A 275 2.39 -4.46 10.40
N ASP A 276 3.18 -3.42 10.68
CA ASP A 276 2.69 -2.06 10.92
C ASP A 276 3.23 -1.01 9.93
N HIS A 277 4.07 -1.45 8.98
CA HIS A 277 4.75 -0.60 8.03
C HIS A 277 4.70 -1.16 6.61
N PHE A 278 4.51 -0.27 5.64
CA PHE A 278 4.45 -0.61 4.22
C PHE A 278 5.65 -0.04 3.48
N THR A 279 6.20 -0.85 2.57
CA THR A 279 7.35 -0.53 1.73
C THR A 279 7.10 -1.03 0.31
N VAL A 280 8.02 -0.77 -0.61
CA VAL A 280 7.89 -1.19 -2.02
C VAL A 280 9.02 -2.13 -2.39
N LEU A 281 8.73 -3.17 -3.16
CA LEU A 281 9.71 -4.09 -3.73
C LEU A 281 9.46 -4.21 -5.23
N PHE A 282 10.49 -4.16 -6.06
CA PHE A 282 10.32 -4.28 -7.50
C PHE A 282 11.57 -4.81 -8.21
N SER A 283 11.41 -5.34 -9.41
CA SER A 283 12.52 -5.67 -10.32
C SER A 283 12.62 -4.63 -11.43
N SER A 284 13.84 -4.28 -11.85
CA SER A 284 14.04 -3.52 -13.09
C SER A 284 13.87 -4.37 -14.35
N GLU A 285 13.88 -5.69 -14.21
CA GLU A 285 13.74 -6.62 -15.33
C GLU A 285 12.26 -6.78 -15.73
N PRO A 286 11.95 -7.00 -17.01
CA PRO A 286 10.59 -7.33 -17.43
C PRO A 286 10.15 -8.69 -16.86
N PRO A 287 8.84 -8.95 -16.74
CA PRO A 287 8.33 -10.27 -16.36
C PRO A 287 8.81 -11.34 -17.35
N CYS A 288 9.17 -12.54 -16.86
CA CYS A 288 9.74 -13.58 -17.71
C CYS A 288 8.74 -14.23 -18.69
N SER A 289 7.43 -14.03 -18.49
CA SER A 289 6.38 -14.36 -19.44
C SER A 289 5.28 -13.31 -19.38
N VAL A 290 4.79 -12.87 -20.55
CA VAL A 290 3.59 -12.04 -20.66
C VAL A 290 2.30 -12.87 -20.77
N ASP A 291 2.42 -14.14 -21.20
CA ASP A 291 1.28 -15.01 -21.50
C ASP A 291 1.02 -16.06 -20.40
N ASP A 292 2.00 -16.31 -19.52
CA ASP A 292 1.88 -17.23 -18.39
C ASP A 292 1.64 -16.45 -17.08
N PRO A 293 0.57 -16.73 -16.33
CA PRO A 293 0.35 -16.08 -15.05
C PRO A 293 1.36 -16.40 -13.96
N TYR A 294 2.13 -17.48 -14.09
CA TYR A 294 3.13 -17.87 -13.10
C TYR A 294 4.35 -18.55 -13.75
N PRO A 295 5.61 -18.20 -13.42
CA PRO A 295 6.07 -17.15 -12.51
C PRO A 295 6.45 -15.84 -13.23
N ILE A 296 6.54 -14.73 -12.48
CA ILE A 296 7.10 -13.45 -12.96
C ILE A 296 8.64 -13.49 -13.03
N ILE A 297 9.25 -14.20 -12.08
CA ILE A 297 10.69 -14.44 -11.99
C ILE A 297 10.94 -15.90 -12.33
N ALA A 298 11.71 -16.16 -13.38
CA ALA A 298 11.96 -17.52 -13.86
C ALA A 298 12.66 -18.37 -12.80
N GLY A 299 12.24 -19.63 -12.67
CA GLY A 299 12.94 -20.57 -11.81
C GLY A 299 14.35 -20.89 -12.32
N GLY A 300 15.29 -21.13 -11.39
CA GLY A 300 16.70 -21.34 -11.74
C GLY A 300 17.43 -20.07 -12.18
N SER A 301 16.79 -18.90 -12.07
CA SER A 301 17.38 -17.60 -12.38
C SER A 301 17.77 -16.83 -11.12
N THR A 302 18.62 -15.83 -11.32
CA THR A 302 18.95 -14.82 -10.31
C THR A 302 18.25 -13.54 -10.70
N ALA A 303 17.37 -13.04 -9.84
CA ALA A 303 16.66 -11.78 -10.03
C ALA A 303 17.24 -10.71 -9.10
N THR A 304 17.39 -9.51 -9.63
CA THR A 304 17.74 -8.33 -8.83
C THR A 304 16.47 -7.59 -8.47
N LEU A 305 16.21 -7.46 -7.18
CA LEU A 305 15.08 -6.72 -6.63
C LEU A 305 15.57 -5.48 -5.90
N HIS A 306 14.78 -4.43 -5.94
CA HIS A 306 15.02 -3.18 -5.24
C HIS A 306 13.91 -3.00 -4.21
N HIS A 307 14.30 -2.86 -2.95
CA HIS A 307 13.40 -2.57 -1.84
C HIS A 307 13.52 -1.09 -1.48
N TYR A 308 12.39 -0.38 -1.39
CA TYR A 308 12.34 1.03 -1.03
C TYR A 308 11.55 1.25 0.26
N ASN A 309 12.17 1.96 1.21
CA ASN A 309 11.54 2.42 2.45
C ASN A 309 11.59 3.95 2.54
N GLY A 310 10.41 4.59 2.57
CA GLY A 310 10.28 6.04 2.61
C GLY A 310 10.52 6.66 3.98
N LEU A 311 10.44 5.90 5.07
CA LEU A 311 10.48 6.41 6.45
C LEU A 311 11.94 6.61 6.94
N PRO A 312 12.31 7.79 7.49
CA PRO A 312 13.57 8.00 8.21
C PRO A 312 13.55 7.32 9.59
N PRO A 313 14.67 7.10 10.30
CA PRO A 313 16.07 7.27 9.93
C PRO A 313 16.82 5.91 9.92
N SER A 314 18.01 5.84 9.32
CA SER A 314 18.99 4.71 9.40
C SER A 314 19.09 3.79 8.17
N GLY A 315 19.39 4.34 6.99
CA GLY A 315 19.87 3.53 5.86
C GLY A 315 19.71 4.18 4.49
N PRO A 316 20.30 3.60 3.43
CA PRO A 316 19.91 3.95 2.07
C PRO A 316 18.42 3.64 1.93
N ARG A 317 17.63 4.61 1.45
CA ARG A 317 16.18 4.43 1.25
C ARG A 317 15.83 3.34 0.24
N MET A 318 16.82 2.92 -0.54
CA MET A 318 16.73 1.81 -1.47
C MET A 318 17.81 0.78 -1.16
N ALA A 319 17.42 -0.48 -0.97
CA ALA A 319 18.31 -1.63 -0.86
C ALA A 319 18.18 -2.50 -2.11
N THR A 320 19.27 -3.14 -2.52
CA THR A 320 19.26 -4.12 -3.61
C THR A 320 19.37 -5.52 -3.03
N LEU A 321 18.45 -6.39 -3.41
CA LEU A 321 18.36 -7.79 -3.02
C LEU A 321 18.62 -8.63 -4.26
N VAL A 322 19.49 -9.64 -4.13
CA VAL A 322 19.73 -10.60 -5.20
C VAL A 322 19.10 -11.92 -4.79
N LEU A 323 18.03 -12.30 -5.47
CA LEU A 323 17.28 -13.51 -5.20
C LEU A 323 17.67 -14.59 -6.22
N THR A 324 18.29 -15.67 -5.75
CA THR A 324 18.53 -16.87 -6.57
C THR A 324 17.59 -17.97 -6.13
N SER A 325 16.68 -18.39 -7.02
CA SER A 325 15.75 -19.49 -6.75
C SER A 325 16.16 -20.74 -7.53
N PRO A 326 16.33 -21.91 -6.88
CA PRO A 326 16.65 -23.16 -7.57
C PRO A 326 15.48 -23.71 -8.41
N GLY A 327 14.26 -23.17 -8.26
CA GLY A 327 13.05 -23.52 -9.00
C GLY A 327 12.11 -22.32 -9.21
N SER A 328 10.93 -22.51 -9.80
CA SER A 328 9.95 -21.42 -9.97
C SER A 328 9.64 -20.76 -8.63
N ALA A 329 9.60 -19.42 -8.60
CA ALA A 329 9.70 -18.65 -7.36
C ALA A 329 8.54 -18.88 -6.37
N VAL A 330 7.30 -19.14 -6.83
CA VAL A 330 6.18 -19.56 -5.96
C VAL A 330 5.12 -20.29 -6.79
N PRO A 331 4.70 -21.53 -6.45
CA PRO A 331 3.54 -22.16 -7.08
C PRO A 331 2.22 -21.54 -6.57
N PRO A 332 1.11 -21.63 -7.34
CA PRO A 332 -0.19 -21.20 -6.86
C PRO A 332 -0.59 -21.88 -5.53
N ALA A 333 -1.35 -21.18 -4.70
CA ALA A 333 -1.90 -21.71 -3.46
C ALA A 333 -2.70 -23.01 -3.73
N PRO A 334 -2.62 -24.00 -2.83
CA PRO A 334 -3.30 -25.28 -3.05
C PRO A 334 -4.83 -25.11 -3.10
N ALA A 335 -5.54 -26.01 -3.79
CA ALA A 335 -7.01 -25.93 -3.88
C ALA A 335 -7.71 -26.02 -2.50
N THR A 336 -7.08 -26.73 -1.55
CA THR A 336 -7.52 -26.83 -0.17
C THR A 336 -6.51 -26.12 0.71
N MET A 337 -6.99 -25.29 1.64
CA MET A 337 -6.13 -24.61 2.61
C MET A 337 -5.30 -25.63 3.37
N LYS A 338 -3.98 -25.45 3.30
CA LYS A 338 -2.99 -26.15 4.12
C LYS A 338 -2.12 -25.08 4.73
N GLU A 339 -1.78 -25.24 6.01
CA GLU A 339 -0.77 -24.38 6.63
C GLU A 339 0.52 -24.46 5.80
N SER A 340 0.91 -23.34 5.21
CA SER A 340 2.14 -23.23 4.42
C SER A 340 3.13 -22.38 5.21
N TYR A 341 3.75 -22.98 6.22
CA TYR A 341 4.85 -22.31 6.92
C TYR A 341 6.02 -23.26 7.10
N VAL A 342 7.20 -22.78 6.71
CA VAL A 342 8.46 -23.40 7.10
C VAL A 342 8.74 -22.92 8.51
N LYS A 343 8.37 -23.73 9.52
CA LYS A 343 8.69 -23.44 10.91
C LYS A 343 10.22 -23.49 11.08
N PRO A 344 10.87 -22.39 11.52
CA PRO A 344 12.29 -22.44 11.83
C PRO A 344 12.52 -23.49 12.91
N LEU A 345 13.61 -24.24 12.78
CA LEU A 345 13.94 -25.27 13.75
C LEU A 345 14.31 -24.61 15.08
N THR A 346 13.97 -25.27 16.19
CA THR A 346 14.33 -24.79 17.52
C THR A 346 15.82 -24.45 17.61
N GLY A 347 16.13 -23.22 18.00
CA GLY A 347 17.49 -22.68 18.06
C GLY A 347 17.96 -21.95 16.80
N GLU A 348 17.21 -21.98 15.69
CA GLU A 348 17.44 -21.10 14.54
C GLU A 348 16.99 -19.67 14.85
N VAL A 349 17.56 -18.69 14.16
CA VAL A 349 17.14 -17.29 14.29
C VAL A 349 15.75 -17.13 13.67
N ASP A 350 14.78 -16.77 14.50
CA ASP A 350 13.40 -16.48 14.09
C ASP A 350 13.20 -15.00 13.76
N GLY A 351 13.93 -14.11 14.45
CA GLY A 351 13.87 -12.68 14.21
C GLY A 351 15.08 -11.92 14.73
N VAL A 352 15.28 -10.70 14.21
CA VAL A 352 16.27 -9.74 14.70
C VAL A 352 15.53 -8.65 15.47
N VAL A 353 15.86 -8.46 16.74
CA VAL A 353 15.21 -7.47 17.62
C VAL A 353 15.83 -6.10 17.41
N GLN A 354 17.15 -6.00 17.61
CA GLN A 354 17.88 -4.74 17.50
C GLN A 354 19.38 -4.99 17.29
N ALA A 355 20.05 -4.04 16.63
CA ALA A 355 21.50 -4.00 16.65
C ALA A 355 22.00 -3.43 17.99
N HIS A 356 23.14 -3.91 18.46
CA HIS A 356 23.76 -3.48 19.71
C HIS A 356 24.00 -1.95 19.68
N PRO A 357 23.52 -1.19 20.68
CA PRO A 357 23.51 0.28 20.62
C PRO A 357 24.89 0.91 20.40
N THR A 358 25.95 0.31 20.93
CA THR A 358 27.32 0.82 20.75
C THR A 358 27.80 0.68 19.32
N ASP A 359 27.36 -0.35 18.58
CA ASP A 359 27.90 -0.65 17.26
C ASP A 359 27.38 0.37 16.24
N LYS A 360 26.12 0.82 16.42
CA LYS A 360 25.55 1.98 15.71
C LYS A 360 26.36 3.26 15.92
N ALA A 361 26.83 3.49 17.15
CA ALA A 361 27.56 4.71 17.52
C ALA A 361 29.04 4.66 17.10
N SER A 362 29.70 3.50 17.25
CA SER A 362 31.13 3.33 17.00
C SER A 362 31.47 3.07 15.55
N ALA A 363 30.57 2.41 14.81
CA ALA A 363 30.77 2.06 13.42
C ALA A 363 29.48 2.30 12.60
N PRO A 364 29.02 3.56 12.49
CA PRO A 364 27.85 3.90 11.70
C PRO A 364 28.04 3.46 10.24
N GLY A 365 27.16 2.59 9.75
CA GLY A 365 27.22 2.02 8.39
C GLY A 365 27.86 0.63 8.28
N ALA A 366 28.53 0.11 9.31
CA ALA A 366 29.16 -1.22 9.30
C ALA A 366 28.20 -2.35 9.74
N TRP A 367 26.94 -2.27 9.31
CA TRP A 367 25.84 -3.11 9.82
C TRP A 367 26.09 -4.61 9.68
N GLU A 368 26.78 -5.05 8.62
CA GLU A 368 27.17 -6.45 8.42
C GLU A 368 28.05 -7.03 9.55
N THR A 369 28.70 -6.17 10.34
CA THR A 369 29.58 -6.56 11.45
C THR A 369 29.02 -6.21 12.82
N TRP A 370 27.84 -5.59 12.86
CA TRP A 370 27.20 -5.25 14.12
C TRP A 370 26.77 -6.53 14.84
N ARG A 371 26.77 -6.46 16.16
CA ARG A 371 26.12 -7.48 16.97
C ARG A 371 24.63 -7.21 16.97
N TYR A 372 23.85 -8.28 16.87
CA TYR A 372 22.40 -8.21 16.87
C TYR A 372 21.85 -9.03 18.02
N GLU A 373 20.86 -8.48 18.71
CA GLU A 373 19.95 -9.25 19.53
C GLU A 373 18.96 -9.95 18.61
N VAL A 374 18.85 -11.27 18.76
CA VAL A 374 18.00 -12.12 17.93
C VAL A 374 17.06 -12.92 18.81
N VAL A 375 15.87 -13.19 18.28
CA VAL A 375 14.96 -14.18 18.82
C VAL A 375 15.29 -15.50 18.17
N LEU A 376 15.46 -16.54 18.98
CA LEU A 376 15.59 -17.91 18.49
C LEU A 376 14.21 -18.57 18.47
N ALA A 377 13.97 -19.38 17.45
CA ALA A 377 12.80 -20.25 17.42
C ALA A 377 12.83 -21.20 18.63
N VAL A 378 11.69 -21.32 19.31
CA VAL A 378 11.51 -22.22 20.45
C VAL A 378 10.45 -23.27 20.12
N GLU A 379 10.51 -24.43 20.79
CA GLU A 379 9.38 -25.36 20.76
C GLU A 379 8.22 -24.72 21.53
N GLU A 380 7.11 -24.46 20.84
CA GLU A 380 5.88 -24.02 21.48
C GLU A 380 5.19 -25.25 22.08
N GLU A 381 5.10 -25.31 23.41
CA GLU A 381 4.14 -26.17 24.11
C GLU A 381 2.76 -25.49 24.04
N ASP A 382 1.88 -26.00 23.17
CA ASP A 382 0.45 -25.69 23.03
C ASP A 382 0.01 -24.20 22.94
N ASP A 383 -0.41 -23.76 21.73
CA ASP A 383 -1.39 -22.71 21.36
C ASP A 383 -1.66 -21.52 22.32
N ALA A 384 -0.66 -21.04 23.06
CA ALA A 384 -0.80 -19.92 23.99
C ALA A 384 0.12 -18.74 23.60
N VAL A 385 -0.46 -17.85 22.80
CA VAL A 385 -0.16 -16.41 22.71
C VAL A 385 1.24 -16.06 22.17
N GLU A 386 1.29 -15.72 20.88
CA GLU A 386 2.29 -14.78 20.36
C GLU A 386 2.21 -13.47 21.17
N GLY A 387 3.19 -13.26 22.06
CA GLY A 387 3.21 -12.08 22.90
C GLY A 387 3.99 -12.28 24.20
N GLY A 388 5.31 -12.29 24.10
CA GLY A 388 6.18 -12.10 25.25
C GLY A 388 7.08 -13.30 25.56
N ALA A 389 8.05 -13.57 24.69
CA ALA A 389 9.23 -14.30 25.12
C ALA A 389 10.04 -13.36 26.05
N ASN A 390 10.06 -13.67 27.34
CA ASN A 390 10.97 -13.09 28.33
C ASN A 390 12.41 -13.27 27.82
N PRO A 391 13.21 -12.19 27.70
CA PRO A 391 14.61 -12.32 27.34
C PRO A 391 15.36 -13.01 28.49
N LYS A 392 16.09 -14.09 28.18
CA LYS A 392 17.20 -14.58 29.00
C LYS A 392 18.47 -14.59 28.19
#